data_AF-A0A1S3UY84-F1
#
_entry.id   AF-A0A1S3UY84-F1
#
_cell.length_a   1.000
_cell.length_b   1.000
_cell.length_c   1.000
_cell.angle_alpha   90.00
_cell.angle_beta   90.00
_cell.angle_gamma   90.00
#
_symmetry.space_group_name_H-M   'P 1'
#
loop_
_entity.id
_entity.type
_entity.pdbx_description
1 polymer ?
#
loop_
_entity_poly.entity_id
_entity_poly.type
_entity_poly.pdbx_seq_one_letter_code
_entity_poly.pdbx_strand_id
1 'polypeptide(L)'
;MGNAHGHRHRKRPNSVPPPHIYDHPPPFSTPPPTIANSNMLSLPYTHVDTTLRALAAQAEGFGRFAVGGLHGPLHRVTSLADDGPGSLREACRGKEPLWIVFEVSGTINLSSYLNVSSHKTIDGRGQRIKLTGHGLRLKECEHVIICNLEFEGGKGHDVDAIQIKPKSKHIWIDRCSLADYDDGLIDITRESTDITISRCHFSQHDKTMLIGADPSHVNDRCMRVTIHHCFFNGTRQRHPRVRFAKVHLYNNYIRNWGIYAVCASVEAQIFSQHNIYEAGQKKVAFKYLTEKAADKEVGTSGYIRSEGDLFLNGAEPGLMTENGRCNMFHPSEYYPSWTVEAPTEDLKHILHHCTGWQSVARPADQAL
;
A
#
# COMPACT_ATOMS: atom_id res chain seq x y z
N MET A 1 42.48 89.76 28.96
CA MET A 1 42.61 88.61 29.89
C MET A 1 41.34 88.54 30.71
N GLY A 2 40.73 87.36 30.80
CA GLY A 2 39.72 87.08 31.81
C GLY A 2 38.28 87.13 31.34
N ASN A 3 37.68 85.94 31.40
CA ASN A 3 36.46 85.65 32.14
C ASN A 3 35.18 85.35 31.36
N ALA A 4 34.64 84.20 31.78
CA ALA A 4 33.35 83.65 31.47
C ALA A 4 32.22 84.60 31.86
N HIS A 5 31.20 84.64 31.01
CA HIS A 5 29.87 85.11 31.37
C HIS A 5 28.84 84.06 30.98
N GLY A 6 28.15 83.53 31.98
CA GLY A 6 26.82 82.99 31.78
C GLY A 6 25.83 84.13 31.54
N HIS A 7 24.77 83.87 30.80
CA HIS A 7 23.53 84.64 30.95
C HIS A 7 22.30 83.79 30.64
N ARG A 8 21.36 83.91 31.58
CA ARG A 8 20.00 83.40 31.58
C ARG A 8 19.12 84.20 30.60
N HIS A 9 18.06 83.51 30.18
CA HIS A 9 16.68 83.99 30.04
C HIS A 9 16.18 84.69 28.75
N ARG A 10 15.24 83.97 28.13
CA ARG A 10 13.80 84.29 27.93
C ARG A 10 13.35 85.00 26.63
N LYS A 11 12.16 84.50 26.23
CA LYS A 11 11.09 85.12 25.41
C LYS A 11 11.39 85.10 23.91
N ARG A 12 10.46 84.83 22.99
CA ARG A 12 8.98 84.86 22.98
C ARG A 12 8.48 84.17 21.66
N PRO A 13 7.18 84.22 21.27
CA PRO A 13 6.42 83.02 20.91
C PRO A 13 5.97 82.94 19.44
N ASN A 14 5.32 81.82 19.12
CA ASN A 14 4.24 81.58 18.13
C ASN A 14 4.17 82.41 16.84
N SER A 15 4.30 81.72 15.71
CA SER A 15 3.40 81.91 14.54
C SER A 15 3.47 80.71 13.56
N VAL A 16 2.45 79.87 13.65
CA VAL A 16 1.56 79.23 12.63
C VAL A 16 2.02 79.18 11.15
N PRO A 17 1.68 78.11 10.40
CA PRO A 17 2.49 77.50 9.33
C PRO A 17 1.94 77.73 7.91
N PRO A 18 2.55 77.10 6.89
CA PRO A 18 1.82 76.65 5.70
C PRO A 18 2.01 75.15 5.41
N PRO A 19 1.19 74.57 4.50
CA PRO A 19 0.73 73.19 4.60
C PRO A 19 1.36 72.18 3.62
N HIS A 20 1.30 70.93 4.09
CA HIS A 20 1.14 69.63 3.42
C HIS A 20 1.81 69.35 2.06
N ILE A 21 2.81 68.46 2.11
CA ILE A 21 3.02 67.41 1.09
C ILE A 21 3.10 66.07 1.85
N TYR A 22 2.37 65.08 1.34
CA TYR A 22 2.28 63.72 1.86
C TYR A 22 3.59 62.96 1.64
N ASP A 23 4.12 62.35 2.72
CA ASP A 23 5.12 61.28 2.63
C ASP A 23 4.58 60.02 3.34
N HIS A 24 4.69 58.89 2.65
CA HIS A 24 4.25 57.57 3.09
C HIS A 24 5.05 57.08 4.31
N PRO A 25 4.41 56.40 5.29
CA PRO A 25 5.12 55.77 6.39
C PRO A 25 5.85 54.49 5.93
N PRO A 26 7.01 54.17 6.56
CA PRO A 26 7.83 53.02 6.17
C PRO A 26 7.15 51.68 6.51
N PRO A 27 7.49 50.59 5.81
CA PRO A 27 6.86 49.30 6.04
C PRO A 27 7.26 48.71 7.39
N PHE A 28 6.25 48.27 8.14
CA PHE A 28 6.40 47.51 9.37
C PHE A 28 7.11 46.17 9.09
N SER A 29 8.24 45.94 9.75
CA SER A 29 8.93 44.64 9.78
C SER A 29 8.09 43.64 10.56
N THR A 30 7.50 42.66 9.87
CA THR A 30 6.92 41.48 10.51
C THR A 30 8.04 40.60 11.08
N PRO A 31 7.88 40.02 12.29
CA PRO A 31 8.82 39.01 12.77
C PRO A 31 8.76 37.78 11.85
N PRO A 32 9.88 37.06 11.67
CA PRO A 32 9.90 35.90 10.79
C PRO A 32 8.91 34.84 11.29
N PRO A 33 8.19 34.15 10.38
CA PRO A 33 7.35 33.03 10.77
C PRO A 33 8.24 31.96 11.41
N THR A 34 7.90 31.58 12.64
CA THR A 34 8.37 30.34 13.26
C THR A 34 8.14 29.19 12.29
N ILE A 35 9.23 28.64 11.76
CA ILE A 35 9.20 27.40 10.99
C ILE A 35 8.82 26.30 11.99
N ALA A 36 7.54 25.97 12.03
CA ALA A 36 7.09 24.69 12.56
C ALA A 36 7.52 23.61 11.57
N ASN A 37 8.78 23.17 11.66
CA ASN A 37 9.22 21.92 11.07
C ASN A 37 8.59 20.78 11.86
N SER A 38 7.32 20.49 11.58
CA SER A 38 6.76 19.17 11.78
C SER A 38 6.39 18.64 10.40
N ASN A 39 7.37 18.08 9.69
CA ASN A 39 7.06 17.08 8.68
C ASN A 39 6.47 15.88 9.41
N MET A 40 5.19 15.98 9.78
CA MET A 40 4.39 14.83 10.13
C MET A 40 4.36 13.98 8.86
N LEU A 41 5.21 12.95 8.81
CA LEU A 41 5.15 11.92 7.80
C LEU A 41 3.72 11.38 7.79
N SER A 42 2.98 11.71 6.75
CA SER A 42 1.63 11.20 6.54
C SER A 42 1.75 9.94 5.73
N LEU A 43 1.10 8.85 6.19
CA LEU A 43 0.91 7.67 5.35
C LEU A 43 0.38 8.10 3.97
N PRO A 44 0.76 7.39 2.90
CA PRO A 44 0.09 7.62 1.64
C PRO A 44 -1.42 7.36 1.85
N TYR A 45 -2.24 8.05 1.08
CA TYR A 45 -3.71 7.93 1.06
C TYR A 45 -4.46 8.40 2.31
N THR A 46 -3.92 9.33 3.12
CA THR A 46 -4.73 9.92 4.21
C THR A 46 -6.05 10.54 3.72
N HIS A 47 -6.10 10.99 2.46
CA HIS A 47 -7.29 11.57 1.84
C HIS A 47 -8.43 10.57 1.60
N VAL A 48 -8.15 9.26 1.49
CA VAL A 48 -9.18 8.27 1.12
C VAL A 48 -10.18 8.03 2.24
N ASP A 49 -9.87 8.46 3.46
CA ASP A 49 -10.72 8.35 4.64
C ASP A 49 -11.62 9.58 4.84
N THR A 50 -11.60 10.56 3.92
CA THR A 50 -12.42 11.79 4.01
C THR A 50 -13.87 11.60 3.60
N THR A 51 -14.13 10.82 2.55
CA THR A 51 -15.49 10.44 2.10
C THR A 51 -15.54 8.97 1.80
N LEU A 52 -16.74 8.38 1.82
CA LEU A 52 -16.89 6.94 1.69
C LEU A 52 -16.25 6.45 0.39
N ARG A 53 -16.54 7.14 -0.72
CA ARG A 53 -16.11 6.72 -2.06
C ARG A 53 -14.72 7.21 -2.47
N ALA A 54 -14.02 7.94 -1.59
CA ALA A 54 -12.69 8.46 -1.88
C ALA A 54 -11.62 7.39 -2.12
N LEU A 55 -11.86 6.09 -1.86
CA LEU A 55 -10.95 5.02 -2.28
C LEU A 55 -10.93 4.80 -3.81
N ALA A 56 -12.01 5.12 -4.53
CA ALA A 56 -12.13 4.76 -5.93
C ALA A 56 -11.05 5.42 -6.81
N ALA A 57 -10.39 4.60 -7.64
CA ALA A 57 -9.32 5.01 -8.55
C ALA A 57 -8.16 5.77 -7.87
N GLN A 58 -7.95 5.56 -6.57
CA GLN A 58 -6.85 6.22 -5.85
C GLN A 58 -5.59 5.38 -5.77
N ALA A 59 -5.69 4.05 -5.95
CA ALA A 59 -4.54 3.15 -5.86
C ALA A 59 -3.34 3.67 -6.65
N GLU A 60 -2.13 3.44 -6.16
CA GLU A 60 -0.89 3.84 -6.81
C GLU A 60 -0.30 2.61 -7.49
N GLY A 61 0.50 2.86 -8.52
CA GLY A 61 1.14 1.80 -9.27
C GLY A 61 0.20 1.08 -10.24
N PHE A 62 0.34 -0.23 -10.34
CA PHE A 62 -0.32 -1.00 -11.39
C PHE A 62 -1.84 -1.15 -11.19
N GLY A 63 -2.34 -1.17 -9.96
CA GLY A 63 -3.77 -1.25 -9.63
C GLY A 63 -4.55 0.07 -9.68
N ARG A 64 -3.93 1.18 -10.10
CA ARG A 64 -4.50 2.54 -10.05
C ARG A 64 -5.86 2.76 -10.71
N PHE A 65 -6.26 1.87 -11.62
CA PHE A 65 -7.56 1.94 -12.29
C PHE A 65 -8.67 1.16 -11.56
N ALA A 66 -8.41 0.62 -10.37
CA ALA A 66 -9.44 -0.01 -9.56
C ALA A 66 -10.49 1.02 -9.09
N VAL A 67 -11.65 1.05 -9.75
CA VAL A 67 -12.78 1.93 -9.34
C VAL A 67 -13.70 1.26 -8.32
N GLY A 68 -13.57 -0.04 -8.11
CA GLY A 68 -14.43 -0.79 -7.19
C GLY A 68 -15.91 -0.65 -7.58
N GLY A 69 -16.76 -0.49 -6.56
CA GLY A 69 -18.18 -0.24 -6.69
C GLY A 69 -18.59 1.22 -6.84
N LEU A 70 -17.70 2.11 -7.32
CA LEU A 70 -17.92 3.57 -7.37
C LEU A 70 -19.29 3.96 -7.96
N HIS A 71 -19.71 3.31 -9.04
CA HIS A 71 -20.97 3.61 -9.75
C HIS A 71 -22.17 2.78 -9.26
N GLY A 72 -21.96 1.99 -8.19
CA GLY A 72 -22.98 1.13 -7.59
C GLY A 72 -23.63 1.76 -6.35
N PRO A 73 -24.84 1.33 -5.99
CA PRO A 73 -25.46 1.73 -4.74
C PRO A 73 -24.64 1.25 -3.53
N LEU A 74 -24.86 1.92 -2.40
CA LEU A 74 -24.35 1.48 -1.11
C LEU A 74 -25.13 0.24 -0.64
N HIS A 75 -24.43 -0.87 -0.45
CA HIS A 75 -24.96 -2.10 0.12
C HIS A 75 -24.49 -2.27 1.58
N ARG A 76 -25.40 -2.66 2.46
CA ARG A 76 -25.15 -2.81 3.89
C ARG A 76 -25.25 -4.27 4.29
N VAL A 77 -24.12 -4.87 4.66
CA VAL A 77 -24.08 -6.20 5.27
C VAL A 77 -24.61 -6.09 6.70
N THR A 78 -25.66 -6.86 7.00
CA THR A 78 -26.37 -6.87 8.28
C THR A 78 -26.30 -8.23 8.98
N SER A 79 -25.68 -9.23 8.34
CA SER A 79 -25.54 -10.59 8.87
C SER A 79 -24.10 -11.07 8.76
N LEU A 80 -23.63 -11.74 9.81
CA LEU A 80 -22.33 -12.46 9.83
C LEU A 80 -22.46 -13.91 9.35
N ALA A 81 -23.66 -14.33 8.92
CA ALA A 81 -23.85 -15.64 8.29
C ALA A 81 -23.04 -15.73 6.99
N ASP A 82 -22.59 -16.94 6.66
CA ASP A 82 -21.81 -17.20 5.45
C ASP A 82 -22.57 -16.86 4.16
N ASP A 83 -23.88 -17.16 4.11
CA ASP A 83 -24.74 -16.90 2.96
C ASP A 83 -26.16 -16.49 3.41
N GLY A 84 -26.97 -16.06 2.45
CA GLY A 84 -28.35 -15.64 2.64
C GLY A 84 -28.51 -14.12 2.76
N PRO A 85 -29.76 -13.65 2.98
CA PRO A 85 -30.10 -12.23 3.00
C PRO A 85 -29.23 -11.41 3.96
N GLY A 86 -28.66 -10.31 3.47
CA GLY A 86 -27.84 -9.39 4.25
C GLY A 86 -26.43 -9.88 4.56
N SER A 87 -26.00 -11.02 4.01
CA SER A 87 -24.63 -11.54 4.13
C SER A 87 -23.67 -10.88 3.14
N LEU A 88 -22.37 -10.95 3.45
CA LEU A 88 -21.32 -10.50 2.50
C LEU A 88 -21.35 -11.30 1.20
N ARG A 89 -21.62 -12.62 1.27
CA ARG A 89 -21.62 -13.51 0.10
C ARG A 89 -22.72 -13.18 -0.88
N GLU A 90 -23.91 -12.83 -0.40
CA GLU A 90 -25.01 -12.34 -1.23
C GLU A 90 -24.59 -11.09 -2.01
N ALA A 91 -23.95 -10.12 -1.34
CA ALA A 91 -23.49 -8.89 -1.97
C ALA A 91 -22.40 -9.14 -3.03
N CYS A 92 -21.39 -9.95 -2.70
CA CYS A 92 -20.25 -10.18 -3.56
C CYS A 92 -20.56 -11.00 -4.83
N ARG A 93 -21.57 -11.88 -4.79
CA ARG A 93 -21.96 -12.67 -5.97
C ARG A 93 -22.81 -11.89 -6.98
N GLY A 94 -23.42 -10.78 -6.58
CA GLY A 94 -24.25 -9.94 -7.45
C GLY A 94 -23.44 -9.38 -8.63
N LYS A 95 -24.04 -9.28 -9.82
CA LYS A 95 -23.33 -8.76 -11.00
C LYS A 95 -23.20 -7.24 -11.00
N GLU A 96 -24.18 -6.55 -10.41
CA GLU A 96 -24.22 -5.09 -10.38
C GLU A 96 -23.06 -4.51 -9.55
N PRO A 97 -22.53 -3.33 -9.91
CA PRO A 97 -21.57 -2.63 -9.07
C PRO A 97 -22.13 -2.40 -7.66
N LEU A 98 -21.34 -2.63 -6.61
CA LEU A 98 -21.76 -2.38 -5.23
C LEU A 98 -20.61 -1.82 -4.39
N TRP A 99 -20.93 -0.77 -3.62
CA TRP A 99 -20.10 -0.33 -2.50
C TRP A 99 -20.61 -1.02 -1.23
N ILE A 100 -19.87 -2.00 -0.73
CA ILE A 100 -20.31 -2.87 0.36
C ILE A 100 -19.68 -2.38 1.67
N VAL A 101 -20.53 -2.02 2.63
CA VAL A 101 -20.16 -1.66 4.02
C VAL A 101 -20.85 -2.58 5.01
N PHE A 102 -20.49 -2.50 6.28
CA PHE A 102 -21.00 -3.36 7.34
C PHE A 102 -21.75 -2.57 8.42
N GLU A 103 -22.92 -3.05 8.83
CA GLU A 103 -23.66 -2.56 10.01
C GLU A 103 -23.46 -3.48 11.24
N VAL A 104 -22.73 -4.57 11.04
CA VAL A 104 -22.34 -5.54 12.08
C VAL A 104 -20.82 -5.62 12.16
N SER A 105 -20.29 -6.01 13.31
CA SER A 105 -18.87 -6.32 13.51
C SER A 105 -18.72 -7.74 14.03
N GLY A 106 -17.73 -8.47 13.54
CA GLY A 106 -17.42 -9.81 14.01
C GLY A 106 -16.77 -10.67 12.94
N THR A 107 -16.85 -11.98 13.17
CA THR A 107 -16.24 -13.00 12.32
C THR A 107 -17.29 -13.62 11.40
N ILE A 108 -17.00 -13.68 10.11
CA ILE A 108 -17.76 -14.43 9.11
C ILE A 108 -17.01 -15.73 8.84
N ASN A 109 -17.60 -16.86 9.22
CA ASN A 109 -17.02 -18.18 8.98
C ASN A 109 -17.44 -18.70 7.61
N LEU A 110 -16.52 -18.71 6.66
CA LEU A 110 -16.78 -19.09 5.28
C LEU A 110 -16.70 -20.61 5.10
N SER A 111 -17.80 -21.24 4.70
CA SER A 111 -17.85 -22.69 4.43
C SER A 111 -17.14 -23.09 3.13
N SER A 112 -16.93 -22.11 2.25
CA SER A 112 -16.25 -22.21 0.96
C SER A 112 -15.68 -20.86 0.57
N TYR A 113 -14.85 -20.80 -0.48
CA TYR A 113 -14.41 -19.53 -1.04
C TYR A 113 -15.59 -18.60 -1.35
N LEU A 114 -15.47 -17.34 -0.93
CA LEU A 114 -16.44 -16.31 -1.25
C LEU A 114 -16.01 -15.64 -2.56
N ASN A 115 -16.77 -15.91 -3.62
CA ASN A 115 -16.48 -15.35 -4.94
C ASN A 115 -16.88 -13.88 -4.99
N VAL A 116 -15.95 -13.02 -5.42
CA VAL A 116 -16.17 -11.59 -5.60
C VAL A 116 -16.23 -11.30 -7.10
N SER A 117 -17.39 -10.82 -7.58
CA SER A 117 -17.56 -10.40 -8.97
C SER A 117 -16.95 -9.02 -9.23
N SER A 118 -16.95 -8.58 -10.50
CA SER A 118 -16.45 -7.26 -10.89
C SER A 118 -17.18 -6.10 -10.19
N HIS A 119 -16.53 -4.95 -10.17
CA HIS A 119 -17.08 -3.68 -9.67
C HIS A 119 -17.58 -3.74 -8.23
N LYS A 120 -16.75 -4.30 -7.34
CA LYS A 120 -17.05 -4.38 -5.90
C LYS A 120 -16.05 -3.56 -5.12
N THR A 121 -16.54 -2.78 -4.17
CA THR A 121 -15.74 -2.33 -3.04
C THR A 121 -16.21 -3.08 -1.81
N ILE A 122 -15.34 -3.82 -1.14
CA ILE A 122 -15.59 -4.37 0.20
C ILE A 122 -14.86 -3.47 1.19
N ASP A 123 -15.62 -2.60 1.85
CA ASP A 123 -15.11 -1.54 2.73
C ASP A 123 -15.39 -1.87 4.19
N GLY A 124 -14.38 -2.38 4.89
CA GLY A 124 -14.44 -2.69 6.31
C GLY A 124 -14.26 -1.48 7.23
N ARG A 125 -14.14 -0.24 6.72
CA ARG A 125 -13.99 0.93 7.60
C ARG A 125 -15.25 1.13 8.45
N GLY A 126 -15.05 1.47 9.71
CA GLY A 126 -16.09 1.61 10.73
C GLY A 126 -16.52 0.31 11.41
N GLN A 127 -16.07 -0.85 10.95
CA GLN A 127 -16.34 -2.14 11.61
C GLN A 127 -15.07 -2.99 11.69
N ARG A 128 -15.05 -3.96 12.61
CA ARG A 128 -14.03 -5.01 12.63
C ARG A 128 -14.62 -6.28 12.02
N ILE A 129 -14.21 -6.59 10.80
CA ILE A 129 -14.68 -7.76 10.05
C ILE A 129 -13.54 -8.72 9.83
N LYS A 130 -13.70 -9.94 10.33
CA LYS A 130 -12.76 -11.03 10.14
C LYS A 130 -13.37 -12.12 9.26
N LEU A 131 -12.67 -12.53 8.21
CA LEU A 131 -12.99 -13.69 7.40
C LEU A 131 -12.14 -14.88 7.87
N THR A 132 -12.78 -16.04 8.07
CA THR A 132 -12.13 -17.28 8.53
C THR A 132 -12.70 -18.50 7.81
N GLY A 133 -12.08 -19.67 8.00
CA GLY A 133 -12.45 -20.92 7.31
C GLY A 133 -11.92 -20.96 5.88
N HIS A 134 -12.40 -20.06 5.03
CA HIS A 134 -11.92 -19.84 3.66
C HIS A 134 -11.56 -18.36 3.41
N GLY A 135 -11.10 -18.07 2.20
CA GLY A 135 -10.78 -16.71 1.76
C GLY A 135 -11.72 -16.16 0.69
N LEU A 136 -11.31 -15.03 0.12
CA LEU A 136 -11.94 -14.45 -1.07
C LEU A 136 -11.37 -15.07 -2.34
N ARG A 137 -12.21 -15.20 -3.37
CA ARG A 137 -11.80 -15.60 -4.71
C ARG A 137 -12.27 -14.59 -5.75
N LEU A 138 -11.31 -13.96 -6.41
CA LEU A 138 -11.48 -13.00 -7.49
C LEU A 138 -11.13 -13.74 -8.78
N LYS A 139 -12.17 -14.10 -9.54
CA LYS A 139 -12.05 -14.93 -10.73
C LYS A 139 -12.67 -14.24 -11.93
N GLU A 140 -11.88 -14.06 -12.98
CA GLU A 140 -12.29 -13.44 -14.25
C GLU A 140 -13.05 -12.12 -14.00
N CYS A 141 -12.53 -11.31 -13.09
CA CYS A 141 -13.20 -10.10 -12.61
C CYS A 141 -12.29 -8.88 -12.70
N GLU A 142 -12.89 -7.70 -12.68
CA GLU A 142 -12.14 -6.45 -12.72
C GLU A 142 -12.75 -5.36 -11.83
N HIS A 143 -11.94 -4.35 -11.52
CA HIS A 143 -12.32 -3.21 -10.71
C HIS A 143 -12.86 -3.63 -9.33
N VAL A 144 -11.99 -4.27 -8.54
CA VAL A 144 -12.32 -4.67 -7.15
C VAL A 144 -11.42 -3.93 -6.16
N ILE A 145 -12.02 -3.38 -5.12
CA ILE A 145 -11.31 -2.81 -3.97
C ILE A 145 -11.66 -3.63 -2.73
N ILE A 146 -10.66 -4.06 -1.96
CA ILE A 146 -10.81 -4.73 -0.67
C ILE A 146 -10.06 -3.89 0.35
N CYS A 147 -10.75 -3.30 1.32
CA CYS A 147 -10.17 -2.37 2.26
C CYS A 147 -10.55 -2.71 3.71
N ASN A 148 -9.56 -2.65 4.61
CA ASN A 148 -9.77 -2.67 6.05
C ASN A 148 -10.46 -3.94 6.58
N LEU A 149 -10.00 -5.12 6.15
CA LEU A 149 -10.49 -6.42 6.61
C LEU A 149 -9.40 -7.22 7.33
N GLU A 150 -9.82 -8.18 8.14
CA GLU A 150 -8.95 -9.21 8.72
C GLU A 150 -9.21 -10.57 8.07
N PHE A 151 -8.15 -11.32 7.81
CA PHE A 151 -8.17 -12.69 7.31
C PHE A 151 -7.34 -13.56 8.23
N GLU A 152 -7.97 -14.54 8.88
CA GLU A 152 -7.27 -15.40 9.84
C GLU A 152 -7.95 -16.76 9.98
N GLY A 153 -7.18 -17.84 10.11
CA GLY A 153 -7.69 -19.16 10.40
C GLY A 153 -8.31 -19.86 9.19
N GLY A 154 -7.69 -19.72 8.02
CA GLY A 154 -8.08 -20.51 6.85
C GLY A 154 -7.63 -21.95 6.97
N LYS A 155 -8.55 -22.90 6.80
CA LYS A 155 -8.28 -24.33 7.02
C LYS A 155 -8.73 -25.16 5.82
N GLY A 156 -7.85 -26.05 5.38
CA GLY A 156 -8.10 -26.96 4.26
C GLY A 156 -7.01 -26.93 3.18
N HIS A 157 -7.09 -27.90 2.28
CA HIS A 157 -6.18 -28.01 1.13
C HIS A 157 -6.39 -26.83 0.16
N ASP A 158 -5.29 -26.18 -0.26
CA ASP A 158 -5.28 -25.00 -1.15
C ASP A 158 -6.18 -23.85 -0.67
N VAL A 159 -6.27 -23.64 0.64
CA VAL A 159 -7.00 -22.52 1.24
C VAL A 159 -6.07 -21.34 1.46
N ASP A 160 -6.23 -20.31 0.62
CA ASP A 160 -5.58 -19.01 0.68
C ASP A 160 -6.55 -17.94 1.19
N ALA A 161 -6.01 -16.87 1.78
CA ALA A 161 -6.84 -15.75 2.24
C ALA A 161 -7.46 -14.96 1.08
N ILE A 162 -6.69 -14.71 0.01
CA ILE A 162 -7.17 -14.05 -1.20
C ILE A 162 -6.56 -14.74 -2.44
N GLN A 163 -7.43 -15.31 -3.28
CA GLN A 163 -7.06 -15.83 -4.59
C GLN A 163 -7.47 -14.87 -5.70
N ILE A 164 -6.53 -14.44 -6.54
CA ILE A 164 -6.78 -13.65 -7.75
C ILE A 164 -6.40 -14.49 -8.97
N LYS A 165 -7.40 -15.17 -9.55
CA LYS A 165 -7.18 -16.10 -10.67
C LYS A 165 -8.47 -16.54 -11.38
N PRO A 166 -8.41 -16.83 -12.70
CA PRO A 166 -7.51 -16.26 -13.70
C PRO A 166 -7.98 -14.88 -14.20
N LYS A 167 -7.17 -14.25 -15.05
CA LYS A 167 -7.51 -13.10 -15.91
C LYS A 167 -8.24 -11.96 -15.19
N SER A 168 -7.93 -11.75 -13.91
CA SER A 168 -8.53 -10.68 -13.12
C SER A 168 -7.61 -9.46 -13.11
N LYS A 169 -8.18 -8.25 -13.13
CA LYS A 169 -7.37 -7.03 -13.28
C LYS A 169 -7.97 -5.79 -12.63
N HIS A 170 -7.16 -4.76 -12.43
CA HIS A 170 -7.57 -3.51 -11.79
C HIS A 170 -8.11 -3.78 -10.38
N ILE A 171 -7.27 -4.36 -9.53
CA ILE A 171 -7.61 -4.76 -8.16
C ILE A 171 -6.74 -4.01 -7.17
N TRP A 172 -7.35 -3.54 -6.08
CA TRP A 172 -6.66 -2.92 -4.97
C TRP A 172 -6.99 -3.63 -3.65
N ILE A 173 -5.97 -4.16 -2.99
CA ILE A 173 -6.07 -4.70 -1.62
C ILE A 173 -5.35 -3.73 -0.70
N ASP A 174 -6.10 -3.10 0.20
CA ASP A 174 -5.59 -2.05 1.06
C ASP A 174 -5.88 -2.31 2.53
N ARG A 175 -4.92 -1.98 3.40
CA ARG A 175 -5.15 -1.90 4.85
C ARG A 175 -5.74 -3.20 5.43
N CYS A 176 -5.35 -4.36 4.89
CA CYS A 176 -5.85 -5.65 5.36
C CYS A 176 -4.82 -6.35 6.25
N SER A 177 -5.27 -7.02 7.30
CA SER A 177 -4.44 -7.92 8.13
C SER A 177 -4.64 -9.37 7.67
N LEU A 178 -3.57 -10.10 7.38
CA LEU A 178 -3.63 -11.48 6.88
C LEU A 178 -2.65 -12.37 7.68
N ALA A 179 -3.15 -13.49 8.21
CA ALA A 179 -2.38 -14.45 9.00
C ALA A 179 -2.99 -15.86 9.01
N ASP A 180 -2.22 -16.89 9.38
CA ASP A 180 -2.71 -18.25 9.68
C ASP A 180 -3.69 -18.86 8.65
N TYR A 181 -3.24 -19.05 7.41
CA TYR A 181 -3.87 -19.92 6.42
C TYR A 181 -3.02 -21.18 6.18
N ASP A 182 -3.67 -22.29 5.82
CA ASP A 182 -3.00 -23.58 5.58
C ASP A 182 -2.15 -23.60 4.29
N ASP A 183 -2.51 -22.83 3.25
CA ASP A 183 -1.67 -22.67 2.04
C ASP A 183 -0.94 -21.32 1.97
N GLY A 184 -1.42 -20.34 1.20
CA GLY A 184 -0.86 -19.00 1.09
C GLY A 184 -1.74 -17.90 1.70
N LEU A 185 -1.25 -16.65 1.77
CA LEU A 185 -2.12 -15.50 2.09
C LEU A 185 -2.68 -14.88 0.81
N ILE A 186 -1.81 -14.49 -0.13
CA ILE A 186 -2.25 -13.90 -1.40
C ILE A 186 -1.63 -14.64 -2.57
N ASP A 187 -2.50 -15.16 -3.44
CA ASP A 187 -2.12 -15.90 -4.65
C ASP A 187 -2.62 -15.18 -5.90
N ILE A 188 -1.69 -14.65 -6.70
CA ILE A 188 -1.97 -13.95 -7.97
C ILE A 188 -1.44 -14.82 -9.10
N THR A 189 -2.32 -15.34 -9.95
CA THR A 189 -1.91 -16.32 -10.97
C THR A 189 -2.73 -16.21 -12.26
N ARG A 190 -2.25 -16.88 -13.31
CA ARG A 190 -2.98 -17.11 -14.57
C ARG A 190 -3.43 -15.80 -15.21
N GLU A 191 -2.46 -15.00 -15.62
CA GLU A 191 -2.63 -13.74 -16.36
C GLU A 191 -3.38 -12.63 -15.59
N SER A 192 -3.50 -12.77 -14.26
CA SER A 192 -4.09 -11.72 -13.43
C SER A 192 -3.09 -10.59 -13.20
N THR A 193 -3.44 -9.36 -13.57
CA THR A 193 -2.51 -8.25 -13.76
C THR A 193 -3.10 -6.92 -13.28
N ASP A 194 -2.31 -5.87 -13.20
CA ASP A 194 -2.76 -4.54 -12.77
C ASP A 194 -3.36 -4.53 -11.36
N ILE A 195 -2.54 -4.97 -10.41
CA ILE A 195 -2.91 -5.16 -9.01
C ILE A 195 -2.02 -4.31 -8.11
N THR A 196 -2.61 -3.69 -7.10
CA THR A 196 -1.88 -3.00 -6.03
C THR A 196 -2.23 -3.61 -4.67
N ILE A 197 -1.22 -3.85 -3.85
CA ILE A 197 -1.34 -4.27 -2.45
C ILE A 197 -0.66 -3.19 -1.61
N SER A 198 -1.43 -2.51 -0.76
CA SER A 198 -0.93 -1.40 0.04
C SER A 198 -1.33 -1.48 1.49
N ARG A 199 -0.50 -0.94 2.39
CA ARG A 199 -0.80 -0.86 3.84
C ARG A 199 -1.23 -2.17 4.50
N CYS A 200 -0.94 -3.32 3.91
CA CYS A 200 -1.36 -4.59 4.47
C CYS A 200 -0.35 -5.07 5.52
N HIS A 201 -0.82 -5.80 6.52
CA HIS A 201 0.02 -6.44 7.53
C HIS A 201 -0.08 -7.96 7.40
N PHE A 202 1.07 -8.59 7.19
CA PHE A 202 1.21 -10.03 7.05
C PHE A 202 1.98 -10.58 8.24
N SER A 203 1.43 -11.57 8.93
CA SER A 203 2.06 -12.15 10.12
C SER A 203 1.75 -13.64 10.25
N GLN A 204 2.51 -14.35 11.09
CA GLN A 204 2.22 -15.74 11.53
C GLN A 204 1.87 -16.69 10.39
N HIS A 205 2.71 -16.74 9.35
CA HIS A 205 2.42 -17.53 8.17
C HIS A 205 3.69 -18.00 7.44
N ASP A 206 3.60 -19.13 6.73
CA ASP A 206 4.72 -19.69 5.96
C ASP A 206 4.84 -19.05 4.58
N LYS A 207 3.85 -19.27 3.71
CA LYS A 207 3.90 -18.99 2.26
C LYS A 207 3.12 -17.71 1.92
N THR A 208 3.65 -16.55 2.28
CA THR A 208 2.91 -15.27 2.26
C THR A 208 2.27 -14.90 0.92
N MET A 209 3.06 -14.65 -0.13
CA MET A 209 2.54 -14.12 -1.39
C MET A 209 3.19 -14.76 -2.62
N LEU A 210 2.38 -15.43 -3.44
CA LEU A 210 2.81 -16.01 -4.71
C LEU A 210 2.29 -15.20 -5.90
N ILE A 211 3.19 -14.85 -6.81
CA ILE A 211 2.88 -14.18 -8.08
C ILE A 211 3.41 -15.06 -9.22
N GLY A 212 2.51 -15.70 -9.94
CA GLY A 212 2.84 -16.72 -10.94
C GLY A 212 3.16 -18.08 -10.32
N ALA A 213 2.21 -19.02 -10.42
CA ALA A 213 2.28 -20.30 -9.68
C ALA A 213 3.08 -21.40 -10.37
N ASP A 214 3.20 -21.38 -11.70
CA ASP A 214 3.75 -22.48 -12.47
C ASP A 214 4.68 -21.95 -13.57
N PRO A 215 5.93 -22.46 -13.68
CA PRO A 215 6.83 -22.05 -14.76
C PRO A 215 6.35 -22.48 -16.16
N SER A 216 5.34 -23.33 -16.29
CA SER A 216 4.71 -23.64 -17.58
C SER A 216 3.66 -22.63 -18.04
N HIS A 217 3.15 -21.75 -17.15
CA HIS A 217 2.19 -20.70 -17.50
C HIS A 217 2.88 -19.47 -18.10
N VAL A 218 3.45 -19.64 -19.28
CA VAL A 218 4.25 -18.63 -20.00
C VAL A 218 3.52 -17.30 -20.29
N ASN A 219 2.19 -17.30 -20.25
CA ASN A 219 1.37 -16.09 -20.42
C ASN A 219 1.40 -15.18 -19.18
N ASP A 220 1.86 -15.67 -18.02
CA ASP A 220 1.99 -14.88 -16.78
C ASP A 220 3.02 -13.72 -16.92
N ARG A 221 3.74 -13.62 -18.04
CA ARG A 221 4.61 -12.46 -18.39
C ARG A 221 3.86 -11.13 -18.51
N CYS A 222 2.54 -11.17 -18.70
CA CYS A 222 1.71 -9.95 -18.73
C CYS A 222 1.41 -9.39 -17.33
N MET A 223 1.70 -10.16 -16.27
CA MET A 223 1.34 -9.80 -14.90
C MET A 223 2.17 -8.62 -14.39
N ARG A 224 1.49 -7.68 -13.73
CA ARG A 224 2.06 -6.46 -13.17
C ARG A 224 1.46 -6.23 -11.78
N VAL A 225 2.31 -6.11 -10.76
CA VAL A 225 1.87 -5.95 -9.36
C VAL A 225 2.69 -4.88 -8.65
N THR A 226 2.02 -3.98 -7.93
CA THR A 226 2.69 -3.03 -7.02
C THR A 226 2.41 -3.45 -5.58
N ILE A 227 3.46 -3.50 -4.76
CA ILE A 227 3.36 -3.80 -3.33
C ILE A 227 4.06 -2.69 -2.57
N HIS A 228 3.34 -1.96 -1.72
CA HIS A 228 3.95 -0.84 -1.01
C HIS A 228 3.36 -0.57 0.35
N HIS A 229 4.16 0.05 1.22
CA HIS A 229 3.76 0.39 2.58
C HIS A 229 3.17 -0.80 3.35
N CYS A 230 3.55 -2.03 3.02
CA CYS A 230 3.11 -3.22 3.73
C CYS A 230 4.12 -3.57 4.82
N PHE A 231 3.63 -4.27 5.85
CA PHE A 231 4.46 -4.81 6.91
C PHE A 231 4.41 -6.33 6.89
N PHE A 232 5.57 -6.97 6.74
CA PHE A 232 5.74 -8.41 6.79
C PHE A 232 6.49 -8.76 8.07
N ASN A 233 5.81 -9.42 8.99
CA ASN A 233 6.23 -9.52 10.39
C ASN A 233 6.35 -10.98 10.83
N GLY A 234 7.57 -11.52 10.80
CA GLY A 234 7.85 -12.88 11.27
C GLY A 234 7.28 -13.99 10.37
N THR A 235 6.88 -13.65 9.15
CA THR A 235 6.45 -14.60 8.12
C THR A 235 7.64 -15.33 7.52
N ARG A 236 7.46 -16.60 7.12
CA ARG A 236 8.60 -17.47 6.82
C ARG A 236 9.25 -17.17 5.47
N GLN A 237 8.46 -16.90 4.42
CA GLN A 237 8.96 -16.69 3.05
C GLN A 237 7.91 -16.02 2.13
N ARG A 238 8.34 -15.69 0.90
CA ARG A 238 7.51 -15.18 -0.21
C ARG A 238 6.97 -13.76 0.00
N HIS A 239 7.86 -12.76 0.07
CA HIS A 239 7.52 -11.34 0.27
C HIS A 239 7.84 -10.40 -0.93
N PRO A 240 7.51 -10.72 -2.19
CA PRO A 240 6.81 -11.90 -2.73
C PRO A 240 7.76 -13.00 -3.24
N ARG A 241 7.21 -14.14 -3.67
CA ARG A 241 7.85 -15.06 -4.64
C ARG A 241 7.22 -14.88 -6.01
N VAL A 242 8.05 -14.63 -7.02
CA VAL A 242 7.60 -14.21 -8.35
C VAL A 242 8.12 -15.13 -9.44
N ARG A 243 7.26 -15.40 -10.43
CA ARG A 243 7.59 -15.92 -11.76
C ARG A 243 7.03 -14.97 -12.81
N PHE A 244 7.79 -14.73 -13.88
CA PHE A 244 7.45 -13.96 -15.08
C PHE A 244 7.07 -12.47 -14.91
N ALA A 245 6.34 -12.14 -13.85
CA ALA A 245 5.69 -10.86 -13.64
C ALA A 245 6.69 -9.71 -13.41
N LYS A 246 6.19 -8.49 -13.64
CA LYS A 246 6.82 -7.24 -13.22
C LYS A 246 6.26 -6.84 -11.85
N VAL A 247 7.14 -6.68 -10.87
CA VAL A 247 6.74 -6.30 -9.50
C VAL A 247 7.49 -5.05 -9.08
N HIS A 248 6.77 -3.98 -8.75
CA HIS A 248 7.33 -2.83 -8.05
C HIS A 248 7.07 -2.98 -6.56
N LEU A 249 8.14 -3.06 -5.78
CA LEU A 249 8.11 -3.30 -4.34
C LEU A 249 8.77 -2.09 -3.66
N TYR A 250 8.01 -1.22 -2.99
CA TYR A 250 8.59 -0.04 -2.37
C TYR A 250 8.05 0.33 -1.00
N ASN A 251 8.91 0.90 -0.14
CA ASN A 251 8.58 1.30 1.24
C ASN A 251 7.83 0.23 2.04
N ASN A 252 8.19 -1.04 1.88
CA ASN A 252 7.70 -2.11 2.73
C ASN A 252 8.68 -2.33 3.89
N TYR A 253 8.15 -2.71 5.04
CA TYR A 253 8.95 -3.16 6.17
C TYR A 253 8.86 -4.68 6.25
N ILE A 254 9.98 -5.37 6.11
CA ILE A 254 10.06 -6.83 6.11
C ILE A 254 11.01 -7.23 7.22
N ARG A 255 10.48 -7.87 8.27
CA ARG A 255 11.27 -8.26 9.43
C ARG A 255 11.17 -9.73 9.80
N ASN A 256 12.26 -10.25 10.37
CA ASN A 256 12.32 -11.56 11.00
C ASN A 256 11.89 -12.73 10.09
N TRP A 257 12.23 -12.70 8.80
CA TRP A 257 11.83 -13.77 7.89
C TRP A 257 12.54 -15.10 8.16
N GLY A 258 11.84 -16.19 7.86
CA GLY A 258 12.27 -17.55 8.17
C GLY A 258 13.25 -18.18 7.17
N ILE A 259 13.10 -17.97 5.85
CA ILE A 259 13.99 -18.54 4.83
C ILE A 259 14.59 -17.44 3.95
N TYR A 260 13.76 -16.68 3.25
CA TYR A 260 14.13 -15.52 2.42
C TYR A 260 13.01 -14.48 2.48
N ALA A 261 13.34 -13.23 2.15
CA ALA A 261 12.33 -12.19 1.98
C ALA A 261 11.69 -12.29 0.58
N VAL A 262 12.41 -11.85 -0.45
CA VAL A 262 11.93 -11.79 -1.84
C VAL A 262 12.56 -12.90 -2.66
N CYS A 263 11.79 -13.55 -3.54
CA CYS A 263 12.33 -14.54 -4.46
C CYS A 263 11.98 -14.22 -5.92
N ALA A 264 13.01 -14.04 -6.75
CA ALA A 264 12.88 -13.93 -8.20
C ALA A 264 13.15 -15.31 -8.84
N SER A 265 12.09 -15.97 -9.27
CA SER A 265 12.17 -17.21 -10.04
C SER A 265 12.08 -16.91 -11.54
N VAL A 266 11.84 -17.91 -12.41
CA VAL A 266 11.93 -17.78 -13.88
C VAL A 266 11.38 -16.46 -14.43
N GLU A 267 12.26 -15.72 -15.11
CA GLU A 267 11.98 -14.47 -15.84
C GLU A 267 11.26 -13.36 -15.04
N ALA A 268 11.18 -13.47 -13.72
CA ALA A 268 10.62 -12.42 -12.87
C ALA A 268 11.45 -11.14 -12.97
N GLN A 269 10.77 -9.99 -12.92
CA GLN A 269 11.39 -8.68 -12.83
C GLN A 269 10.89 -7.98 -11.59
N ILE A 270 11.76 -7.76 -10.61
CA ILE A 270 11.40 -7.10 -9.35
C ILE A 270 12.22 -5.82 -9.17
N PHE A 271 11.54 -4.69 -9.08
CA PHE A 271 12.12 -3.40 -8.73
C PHE A 271 11.86 -3.12 -7.25
N SER A 272 12.84 -3.41 -6.40
CA SER A 272 12.83 -3.18 -4.95
C SER A 272 13.40 -1.79 -4.66
N GLN A 273 12.60 -0.91 -4.06
CA GLN A 273 12.96 0.49 -3.84
C GLN A 273 12.65 0.97 -2.42
N HIS A 274 13.66 1.44 -1.69
CA HIS A 274 13.50 2.01 -0.35
C HIS A 274 12.69 1.17 0.65
N ASN A 275 12.79 -0.17 0.57
CA ASN A 275 12.24 -1.08 1.57
C ASN A 275 13.20 -1.21 2.76
N ILE A 276 12.66 -1.62 3.91
CA ILE A 276 13.42 -1.90 5.13
C ILE A 276 13.43 -3.41 5.34
N TYR A 277 14.59 -4.04 5.22
CA TYR A 277 14.81 -5.45 5.48
C TYR A 277 15.55 -5.62 6.81
N GLU A 278 14.85 -6.02 7.87
CA GLU A 278 15.41 -6.23 9.19
C GLU A 278 15.43 -7.71 9.56
N ALA A 279 16.58 -8.35 9.46
CA ALA A 279 16.67 -9.78 9.76
C ALA A 279 16.59 -10.01 11.28
N GLY A 280 16.07 -11.16 11.72
CA GLY A 280 16.13 -11.55 13.15
C GLY A 280 17.48 -12.17 13.55
N GLN A 281 18.22 -12.61 12.54
CA GLN A 281 19.57 -13.17 12.60
C GLN A 281 20.17 -13.06 11.20
N LYS A 282 21.49 -13.16 11.07
CA LYS A 282 22.19 -13.06 9.78
C LYS A 282 21.53 -13.93 8.70
N LYS A 283 21.02 -13.30 7.64
CA LYS A 283 20.25 -14.00 6.60
C LYS A 283 20.15 -13.20 5.31
N VAL A 284 20.06 -13.92 4.18
CA VAL A 284 19.82 -13.31 2.87
C VAL A 284 18.37 -12.85 2.71
N ALA A 285 18.18 -11.65 2.18
CA ALA A 285 16.88 -11.08 1.84
C ALA A 285 16.41 -11.61 0.47
N PHE A 286 17.28 -11.58 -0.54
CA PHE A 286 16.91 -11.96 -1.90
C PHE A 286 17.36 -13.38 -2.26
N LYS A 287 16.43 -14.15 -2.82
CA LYS A 287 16.64 -15.50 -3.33
C LYS A 287 16.35 -15.54 -4.82
N TYR A 288 17.10 -16.37 -5.53
CA TYR A 288 16.89 -16.64 -6.94
C TYR A 288 16.66 -18.14 -7.13
N LEU A 289 15.67 -18.49 -7.94
CA LEU A 289 15.36 -19.88 -8.28
C LEU A 289 15.35 -20.03 -9.80
N THR A 290 16.23 -20.89 -10.29
CA THR A 290 16.26 -21.26 -11.71
C THR A 290 15.14 -22.26 -11.98
N GLU A 291 14.23 -21.91 -12.88
CA GLU A 291 13.18 -22.80 -13.36
C GLU A 291 13.15 -22.74 -14.89
N LYS A 292 12.62 -23.79 -15.54
CA LYS A 292 12.51 -23.85 -17.00
C LYS A 292 11.11 -23.44 -17.43
N ALA A 293 11.01 -22.34 -18.17
CA ALA A 293 9.76 -21.94 -18.80
C ALA A 293 9.38 -22.94 -19.90
N ALA A 294 8.09 -23.19 -20.11
CA ALA A 294 7.64 -24.18 -21.10
C ALA A 294 8.02 -23.82 -22.55
N ASP A 295 8.27 -22.54 -22.85
CA ASP A 295 8.67 -22.03 -24.17
C ASP A 295 10.19 -21.75 -24.27
N LYS A 296 11.00 -22.28 -23.34
CA LYS A 296 12.45 -22.11 -23.31
C LYS A 296 13.16 -23.46 -23.14
N GLU A 297 14.30 -23.59 -23.83
CA GLU A 297 15.16 -24.78 -23.72
C GLU A 297 15.99 -24.81 -22.43
N VAL A 298 16.35 -23.64 -21.91
CA VAL A 298 17.24 -23.49 -20.76
C VAL A 298 16.49 -22.84 -19.60
N GLY A 299 16.69 -23.39 -18.40
CA GLY A 299 16.17 -22.79 -17.18
C GLY A 299 16.87 -21.48 -16.84
N THR A 300 16.10 -20.50 -16.39
CA THR A 300 16.62 -19.20 -15.96
C THR A 300 15.97 -18.79 -14.64
N SER A 301 16.62 -17.91 -13.90
CA SER A 301 16.00 -17.18 -12.79
C SER A 301 15.47 -15.83 -13.28
N GLY A 302 14.89 -15.07 -12.36
CA GLY A 302 14.52 -13.68 -12.58
C GLY A 302 15.64 -12.75 -12.16
N TYR A 303 15.32 -11.45 -12.15
CA TYR A 303 16.22 -10.40 -11.73
C TYR A 303 15.56 -9.49 -10.69
N ILE A 304 16.36 -9.02 -9.74
CA ILE A 304 15.94 -8.07 -8.70
C ILE A 304 16.88 -6.87 -8.81
N ARG A 305 16.32 -5.69 -9.06
CA ARG A 305 17.02 -4.41 -8.91
C ARG A 305 16.66 -3.85 -7.54
N SER A 306 17.67 -3.54 -6.74
CA SER A 306 17.52 -2.93 -5.42
C SER A 306 18.05 -1.51 -5.46
N GLU A 307 17.23 -0.54 -5.06
CA GLU A 307 17.53 0.89 -5.11
C GLU A 307 17.13 1.55 -3.80
N GLY A 308 18.13 2.01 -3.02
CA GLY A 308 17.89 2.69 -1.75
C GLY A 308 17.29 1.80 -0.64
N ASP A 309 17.26 0.47 -0.80
CA ASP A 309 16.81 -0.44 0.27
C ASP A 309 17.77 -0.39 1.48
N LEU A 310 17.19 -0.46 2.69
CA LEU A 310 17.93 -0.51 3.95
C LEU A 310 17.98 -1.95 4.49
N PHE A 311 19.18 -2.45 4.79
CA PHE A 311 19.41 -3.79 5.33
C PHE A 311 19.93 -3.69 6.76
N LEU A 312 19.18 -4.22 7.71
CA LEU A 312 19.44 -4.12 9.15
C LEU A 312 19.67 -5.50 9.80
N ASN A 313 20.35 -5.48 10.94
CA ASN A 313 20.54 -6.63 11.83
C ASN A 313 21.07 -7.92 11.12
N GLY A 314 22.07 -7.74 10.27
CA GLY A 314 22.70 -8.84 9.52
C GLY A 314 21.91 -9.32 8.31
N ALA A 315 20.89 -8.58 7.87
CA ALA A 315 20.29 -8.77 6.57
C ALA A 315 21.35 -8.56 5.47
N GLU A 316 21.51 -9.55 4.60
CA GLU A 316 22.37 -9.46 3.42
C GLU A 316 21.49 -9.40 2.16
N PRO A 317 21.74 -8.49 1.20
CA PRO A 317 20.88 -8.36 0.04
C PRO A 317 20.86 -9.65 -0.81
N GLY A 318 22.01 -10.30 -1.01
CA GLY A 318 22.10 -11.52 -1.82
C GLY A 318 21.98 -11.28 -3.33
N LEU A 319 22.25 -10.05 -3.79
CA LEU A 319 22.18 -9.67 -5.22
C LEU A 319 23.16 -10.49 -6.08
N MET A 320 22.72 -10.88 -7.27
CA MET A 320 23.59 -11.51 -8.26
C MET A 320 24.51 -10.48 -8.93
N THR A 321 25.80 -10.80 -9.05
CA THR A 321 26.80 -10.01 -9.77
C THR A 321 26.61 -10.20 -11.28
N GLU A 322 25.93 -9.22 -11.90
CA GLU A 322 25.93 -8.87 -13.33
C GLU A 322 25.74 -9.98 -14.39
N ASN A 323 24.57 -9.97 -15.06
CA ASN A 323 24.40 -10.25 -16.50
C ASN A 323 22.99 -9.94 -17.06
N GLY A 324 22.08 -9.33 -16.29
CA GLY A 324 20.68 -9.11 -16.69
C GLY A 324 20.24 -7.65 -16.93
N ARG A 325 21.16 -6.67 -16.93
CA ARG A 325 20.80 -5.23 -16.90
C ARG A 325 19.95 -4.76 -18.09
N CYS A 326 20.02 -5.40 -19.26
CA CYS A 326 19.45 -4.82 -20.49
C CYS A 326 17.90 -4.80 -20.57
N ASN A 327 17.16 -5.54 -19.74
CA ASN A 327 15.70 -5.70 -19.91
C ASN A 327 14.87 -5.53 -18.63
N MET A 328 15.42 -4.94 -17.56
CA MET A 328 14.65 -4.67 -16.34
C MET A 328 13.76 -3.45 -16.55
N PHE A 329 12.45 -3.62 -16.34
CA PHE A 329 11.51 -2.49 -16.38
C PHE A 329 11.81 -1.45 -15.28
N HIS A 330 11.46 -0.20 -15.54
CA HIS A 330 11.42 0.85 -14.54
C HIS A 330 9.96 1.28 -14.26
N PRO A 331 9.54 1.50 -13.00
CA PRO A 331 8.18 1.94 -12.66
C PRO A 331 7.70 3.19 -13.43
N SER A 332 8.61 4.14 -13.69
CA SER A 332 8.30 5.39 -14.42
C SER A 332 7.87 5.17 -15.88
N GLU A 333 8.09 3.98 -16.45
CA GLU A 333 7.55 3.61 -17.77
C GLU A 333 6.03 3.39 -17.73
N TYR A 334 5.45 3.16 -16.55
CA TYR A 334 4.05 2.74 -16.38
C TYR A 334 3.19 3.74 -15.63
N TYR A 335 3.75 4.53 -14.72
CA TYR A 335 3.06 5.59 -14.00
C TYR A 335 4.02 6.74 -13.66
N PRO A 336 3.55 8.00 -13.72
CA PRO A 336 4.42 9.18 -13.70
C PRO A 336 4.99 9.52 -12.31
N SER A 337 4.32 9.11 -11.24
CA SER A 337 4.74 9.35 -9.86
C SER A 337 4.19 8.28 -8.93
N TRP A 338 4.81 8.14 -7.77
CA TRP A 338 4.41 7.29 -6.66
C TRP A 338 5.01 7.83 -5.37
N THR A 339 4.40 7.51 -4.24
CA THR A 339 4.76 8.03 -2.91
C THR A 339 5.95 7.30 -2.30
N VAL A 340 7.09 7.28 -3.01
CA VAL A 340 8.33 6.71 -2.46
C VAL A 340 9.05 7.70 -1.56
N GLU A 341 9.44 7.25 -0.38
CA GLU A 341 10.24 8.00 0.60
C GLU A 341 11.49 7.20 1.02
N ALA A 342 12.44 7.85 1.69
CA ALA A 342 13.63 7.19 2.18
C ALA A 342 13.30 6.21 3.34
N PRO A 343 14.01 5.06 3.47
CA PRO A 343 13.76 4.09 4.54
C PRO A 343 14.31 4.60 5.87
N THR A 344 13.53 5.44 6.56
CA THR A 344 13.86 6.02 7.85
C THR A 344 13.26 5.21 9.00
N GLU A 345 13.74 5.46 10.24
CA GLU A 345 13.08 4.90 11.43
C GLU A 345 11.66 5.43 11.61
N ASP A 346 11.35 6.65 11.14
CA ASP A 346 9.99 7.18 11.17
C ASP A 346 9.07 6.40 10.23
N LEU A 347 9.51 6.13 8.99
CA LEU A 347 8.78 5.26 8.07
C LEU A 347 8.57 3.88 8.69
N LYS A 348 9.62 3.30 9.28
CA LYS A 348 9.54 2.00 9.96
C LYS A 348 8.47 2.01 11.07
N HIS A 349 8.45 3.06 11.90
CA HIS A 349 7.46 3.24 12.96
C HIS A 349 6.04 3.36 12.40
N ILE A 350 5.86 4.16 11.35
CA ILE A 350 4.58 4.29 10.65
C ILE A 350 4.09 2.94 10.10
N LEU A 351 4.96 2.19 9.42
CA LEU A 351 4.61 0.89 8.86
C LEU A 351 4.27 -0.13 9.96
N HIS A 352 4.98 -0.08 11.08
CA HIS A 352 4.70 -0.95 12.22
C HIS A 352 3.32 -0.69 12.85
N HIS A 353 2.89 0.58 12.92
CA HIS A 353 1.67 0.96 13.65
C HIS A 353 0.43 1.15 12.78
N CYS A 354 0.59 1.45 11.50
CA CYS A 354 -0.51 1.90 10.66
C CYS A 354 -0.81 1.00 9.46
N THR A 355 -0.20 -0.18 9.41
CA THR A 355 -0.51 -1.24 8.45
C THR A 355 -1.49 -2.25 9.03
N GLY A 356 -2.11 -3.03 8.16
CA GLY A 356 -3.18 -3.95 8.53
C GLY A 356 -4.50 -3.25 8.79
N TRP A 357 -5.48 -4.00 9.27
CA TRP A 357 -6.75 -3.47 9.75
C TRP A 357 -6.52 -2.35 10.77
N GLN A 358 -7.24 -1.25 10.60
CA GLN A 358 -7.22 -0.10 11.49
C GLN A 358 -8.63 0.18 12.02
N SER A 359 -8.69 0.64 13.27
CA SER A 359 -9.93 1.12 13.89
C SER A 359 -10.26 2.54 13.41
N VAL A 360 -10.62 2.68 12.13
CA VAL A 360 -11.03 3.94 11.52
C VAL A 360 -12.56 4.04 11.46
N ALA A 361 -13.09 5.25 11.62
CA ALA A 361 -14.51 5.49 11.44
C ALA A 361 -14.91 5.28 9.97
N ARG A 362 -16.16 4.83 9.75
CA ARG A 362 -16.75 4.82 8.41
C ARG A 362 -16.93 6.26 7.93
N PRO A 363 -16.32 6.67 6.80
CA PRO A 363 -16.54 8.00 6.28
C PRO A 363 -17.98 8.19 5.80
N ALA A 364 -18.43 9.44 5.74
CA ALA A 364 -19.77 9.75 5.25
C ALA A 364 -19.89 9.47 3.74
N ASP A 365 -21.02 8.90 3.31
CA ASP A 365 -21.41 8.82 1.90
C ASP A 365 -21.96 10.17 1.48
N GLN A 366 -21.07 11.12 1.19
CA GLN A 366 -21.46 12.36 0.53
C GLN A 366 -21.71 12.03 -0.94
N ALA A 367 -22.92 12.32 -1.43
CA ALA A 367 -23.19 12.27 -2.87
C ALA A 367 -22.17 13.20 -3.56
N LEU A 368 -21.40 12.63 -4.49
CA LEU A 368 -20.47 13.38 -5.34
C LEU A 368 -21.21 14.42 -6.19
#